data_AF-A0A949K8E1-F1
#
_entry.id   AF-A0A949K8E1-F1
#
_cell.length_a   1.000
_cell.length_b   1.000
_cell.length_c   1.000
_cell.angle_alpha   90.00
_cell.angle_beta   90.00
_cell.angle_gamma   90.00
#
_symmetry.space_group_name_H-M   'P 1'
#
loop_
_entity.id
_entity.type
_entity.pdbx_description
1 polymer ?
#
loop_
_entity_poly.entity_id
_entity_poly.type
_entity_poly.pdbx_seq_one_letter_code
_entity_poly.pdbx_strand_id
1 'polypeptide(L)'
;MTTDDLPLFGWTPPAPRRQVLLFPMINRVGKIRHVAKLLSTKNGDDADLYWRQIRSGLQKQLERVGATQHEIDTEIRAFFQAVQAELVRITYFDRNNGGAA
;
A
#
# COMPACT_ATOMS: atom_id res chain seq x y z
N MET A 1 7.77 -11.26 -49.79
CA MET A 1 7.32 -11.00 -48.41
C MET A 1 6.98 -9.52 -48.32
N THR A 2 5.69 -9.22 -48.24
CA THR A 2 5.18 -7.86 -48.02
C THR A 2 5.43 -7.46 -46.56
N THR A 3 5.70 -6.19 -46.31
CA THR A 3 6.05 -5.66 -44.98
C THR A 3 5.02 -5.97 -43.90
N ASP A 4 3.77 -6.19 -44.30
CA ASP A 4 2.63 -6.54 -43.43
C ASP A 4 2.64 -8.01 -42.94
N ASP A 5 3.47 -8.89 -43.51
CA ASP A 5 3.60 -10.29 -43.09
C ASP A 5 4.57 -10.49 -41.90
N LEU A 6 5.14 -9.41 -41.36
CA LEU A 6 6.04 -9.53 -40.22
C LEU A 6 5.23 -9.79 -38.94
N PRO A 7 5.57 -10.83 -38.16
CA PRO A 7 4.79 -11.28 -36.99
C PRO A 7 4.66 -10.22 -35.89
N LEU A 8 5.49 -9.16 -35.93
CA LEU A 8 5.40 -8.04 -35.00
C LEU A 8 4.23 -7.10 -35.31
N PHE A 9 3.83 -6.94 -36.58
CA PHE A 9 2.75 -6.04 -37.00
C PHE A 9 1.36 -6.67 -36.92
N GLY A 10 1.28 -8.00 -36.88
CA GLY A 10 0.04 -8.77 -36.64
C GLY A 10 -0.20 -9.13 -35.16
N TRP A 11 0.66 -8.69 -34.24
CA TRP A 11 0.51 -8.99 -32.81
C TRP A 11 -0.60 -8.12 -32.19
N THR A 12 -1.78 -8.71 -32.01
CA THR A 12 -2.82 -8.15 -31.16
C THR A 12 -2.54 -8.57 -29.72
N PRO A 13 -2.10 -7.67 -28.82
CA PRO A 13 -1.95 -8.03 -27.41
C PRO A 13 -3.31 -8.53 -26.91
N PRO A 14 -3.39 -9.70 -26.25
CA PRO A 14 -4.64 -10.20 -25.69
C PRO A 14 -5.10 -9.18 -24.67
N ALA A 15 -6.12 -8.39 -25.01
CA ALA A 15 -6.42 -7.15 -24.32
C ALA A 15 -6.50 -7.35 -22.80
N PRO A 16 -5.58 -6.79 -22.00
CA PRO A 16 -5.96 -6.39 -20.67
C PRO A 16 -6.34 -4.92 -20.83
N ARG A 17 -7.63 -4.63 -20.73
CA ARG A 17 -8.12 -3.32 -20.28
C ARG A 17 -7.16 -2.87 -19.18
N ARG A 18 -6.30 -1.88 -19.44
CA ARG A 18 -5.20 -1.50 -18.53
C ARG A 18 -5.78 -1.26 -17.14
N GLN A 19 -5.68 -2.25 -16.26
CA GLN A 19 -6.20 -2.19 -14.91
C GLN A 19 -5.04 -1.70 -14.06
N VAL A 20 -5.17 -0.49 -13.51
CA VAL A 20 -4.24 -0.04 -12.48
C VAL A 20 -4.38 -1.02 -11.32
N LEU A 21 -3.37 -1.87 -11.15
CA LEU A 21 -3.30 -2.80 -10.03
C LEU A 21 -3.06 -1.96 -8.77
N LEU A 22 -4.14 -1.64 -8.07
CA LEU A 22 -4.14 -1.00 -6.75
C LEU A 22 -3.65 -1.95 -5.63
N PHE A 23 -3.37 -3.19 -6.01
CA PHE A 23 -3.03 -4.36 -5.21
C PHE A 23 -1.59 -4.82 -5.52
N PRO A 24 -0.88 -5.43 -4.55
CA PRO A 24 -1.26 -5.55 -3.15
C PRO A 24 -0.95 -4.29 -2.35
N MET A 25 -1.75 -4.03 -1.32
CA MET A 25 -1.61 -2.89 -0.42
C MET A 25 -0.22 -2.82 0.26
N ILE A 26 0.41 -3.97 0.46
CA ILE A 26 1.77 -4.09 0.99
C ILE A 26 2.83 -3.41 0.09
N ASN A 27 2.55 -3.27 -1.21
CA ASN A 27 3.46 -2.61 -2.16
C ASN A 27 3.32 -1.09 -2.17
N ARG A 28 2.39 -0.51 -1.40
CA ARG A 28 2.20 0.95 -1.27
C ARG A 28 3.22 1.57 -0.30
N VAL A 29 4.50 1.32 -0.54
CA VAL A 29 5.62 1.65 0.36
C VAL A 29 5.63 3.13 0.75
N GLY A 30 5.38 4.04 -0.19
CA GLY A 30 5.31 5.49 0.13
C GLY A 30 4.22 5.83 1.14
N LYS A 31 3.03 5.22 1.00
CA LYS A 31 1.92 5.40 1.93
C LYS A 31 2.20 4.75 3.28
N ILE A 32 2.80 3.56 3.28
CA ILE A 32 3.21 2.84 4.50
C ILE A 32 4.16 3.71 5.33
N ARG A 33 5.23 4.22 4.71
CA ARG A 33 6.20 5.12 5.36
C ARG A 33 5.57 6.39 5.90
N HIS A 34 4.69 7.00 5.11
CA HIS A 34 4.00 8.21 5.52
C HIS A 34 3.09 7.99 6.73
N VAL A 35 2.28 6.92 6.71
CA VAL A 35 1.39 6.57 7.83
C VAL A 35 2.20 6.20 9.07
N ALA A 36 3.28 5.42 8.93
CA ALA A 36 4.17 5.10 10.04
C ALA A 36 4.78 6.36 10.67
N LYS A 37 5.30 7.28 9.86
CA LYS A 37 5.84 8.56 10.33
C LYS A 37 4.80 9.41 11.07
N LEU A 38 3.55 9.44 10.61
CA LEU A 38 2.49 10.19 11.30
C LEU A 38 2.07 9.50 12.60
N LEU A 39 1.96 8.18 12.60
CA LEU A 39 1.67 7.41 13.80
C LEU A 39 2.78 7.54 14.85
N SER A 40 4.06 7.59 14.46
CA SER A 40 5.16 7.76 15.41
C SER A 40 5.16 9.12 16.12
N THR A 41 4.42 10.11 15.59
CA THR A 41 4.24 11.43 16.24
C THR A 41 3.00 11.52 17.11
N LYS A 42 2.12 10.51 17.07
CA LYS A 42 0.83 10.49 17.78
C LYS A 42 0.88 9.51 18.95
N ASN A 43 0.16 9.83 20.02
CA ASN A 43 0.11 9.00 21.22
C ASN A 43 -1.35 8.78 21.65
N GLY A 44 -1.62 7.63 22.27
CA GLY A 44 -2.93 7.31 22.86
C GLY A 44 -4.10 7.43 21.88
N ASP A 45 -5.18 8.06 22.34
CA ASP A 45 -6.45 8.16 21.61
C ASP A 45 -6.32 8.81 20.22
N ASP A 46 -5.39 9.75 20.05
CA ASP A 46 -5.15 10.42 18.76
C ASP A 46 -4.57 9.46 17.71
N ALA A 47 -3.72 8.52 18.15
CA ALA A 47 -3.17 7.48 17.26
C ALA A 47 -4.26 6.50 16.84
N ASP A 48 -5.14 6.11 17.78
CA ASP A 48 -6.26 5.21 17.52
C ASP A 48 -7.30 5.83 16.58
N LEU A 49 -7.66 7.10 16.79
CA LEU A 49 -8.56 7.82 15.90
C LEU A 49 -7.99 7.92 14.49
N TYR A 50 -6.71 8.27 14.36
CA TYR A 50 -6.03 8.33 13.07
C TYR A 50 -5.98 6.94 12.40
N TRP A 51 -5.68 5.89 13.14
CA TRP A 51 -5.70 4.51 12.64
C TRP A 51 -7.07 4.12 12.08
N ARG A 52 -8.15 4.41 12.80
CA ARG A 52 -9.54 4.16 12.36
C ARG A 52 -9.90 4.94 11.10
N GLN A 53 -9.45 6.19 11.00
CA GLN A 53 -9.68 7.02 9.80
C GLN A 53 -9.00 6.41 8.57
N ILE A 54 -7.72 6.01 8.69
CA ILE A 54 -6.98 5.38 7.60
C ILE A 54 -7.63 4.05 7.20
N ARG A 55 -8.01 3.22 8.19
CA ARG A 55 -8.73 1.96 7.94
C ARG A 55 -10.02 2.18 7.15
N SER A 56 -10.87 3.11 7.60
CA SER A 56 -12.14 3.42 6.92
C SER A 56 -11.92 3.94 5.50
N GLY A 57 -10.90 4.79 5.30
CA GLY A 57 -10.55 5.29 3.98
C GLY A 57 -10.09 4.18 3.02
N LEU A 58 -9.27 3.24 3.51
CA LEU A 58 -8.81 2.09 2.73
C LEU A 58 -9.94 1.13 2.39
N GLN A 59 -10.82 0.85 3.35
CA GLN A 59 -12.00 0.03 3.14
C GLN A 59 -12.88 0.62 2.02
N LYS A 60 -13.25 1.90 2.10
CA LYS A 60 -14.05 2.57 1.05
C LYS A 60 -13.36 2.56 -0.32
N GLN A 61 -12.03 2.62 -0.36
CA GLN A 61 -11.28 2.54 -1.62
C GLN A 61 -11.39 1.14 -2.24
N LEU A 62 -11.27 0.10 -1.42
CA LEU A 62 -11.31 -1.29 -1.87
C LEU A 62 -12.75 -1.74 -2.23
N GLU A 63 -13.76 -1.28 -1.48
CA GLU A 63 -15.18 -1.49 -1.81
C GLU A 63 -15.52 -0.92 -3.19
N ARG A 64 -15.04 0.30 -3.50
CA ARG A 64 -15.30 0.95 -4.80
C ARG A 64 -14.72 0.21 -6.00
N VAL A 65 -13.68 -0.58 -5.80
CA VAL A 65 -13.05 -1.38 -6.87
C VAL A 65 -13.61 -2.79 -6.93
N GLY A 66 -14.63 -3.11 -6.12
CA GLY A 66 -15.33 -4.38 -6.15
C GLY A 66 -14.67 -5.50 -5.35
N ALA A 67 -13.74 -5.18 -4.43
CA ALA A 67 -13.16 -6.18 -3.55
C ALA A 67 -14.21 -6.72 -2.57
N THR A 68 -14.17 -8.03 -2.32
CA THR A 68 -15.01 -8.67 -1.30
C THR A 68 -14.55 -8.28 0.11
N GLN A 69 -15.45 -8.37 1.09
CA GLN A 69 -15.11 -8.05 2.48
C GLN A 69 -13.87 -8.83 2.99
N HIS A 70 -13.74 -10.10 2.58
CA HIS A 70 -12.60 -10.93 2.96
C HIS A 70 -11.27 -10.43 2.35
N GLU A 71 -11.28 -10.05 1.07
CA GLU A 71 -10.11 -9.46 0.41
C GLU A 71 -9.74 -8.11 1.04
N ILE A 72 -10.75 -7.28 1.34
CA ILE A 72 -10.56 -5.99 2.01
C ILE A 72 -9.84 -6.17 3.35
N ASP A 73 -10.34 -7.07 4.20
CA ASP A 73 -9.78 -7.29 5.52
C ASP A 73 -8.36 -7.87 5.43
N THR A 74 -8.09 -8.73 4.45
CA THR A 74 -6.75 -9.27 4.18
C THR A 74 -5.78 -8.18 3.77
N GLU A 75 -6.18 -7.33 2.83
CA GLU A 75 -5.35 -6.25 2.31
C GLU A 75 -5.07 -5.15 3.34
N ILE A 76 -6.10 -4.77 4.12
CA ILE A 76 -5.95 -3.81 5.22
C ILE A 76 -5.02 -4.37 6.30
N ARG A 77 -5.15 -5.65 6.63
CA ARG A 77 -4.25 -6.31 7.60
C ARG A 77 -2.81 -6.30 7.11
N ALA A 78 -2.57 -6.68 5.85
CA ALA A 78 -1.24 -6.67 5.26
C ALA A 78 -0.63 -5.26 5.26
N PHE A 79 -1.43 -4.24 4.94
CA PHE A 79 -1.01 -2.84 5.01
C PHE A 79 -0.56 -2.45 6.42
N PHE A 80 -1.37 -2.72 7.45
CA PHE A 80 -1.05 -2.33 8.82
C PHE A 80 0.08 -3.14 9.43
N GLN A 81 0.26 -4.40 9.03
CA GLN A 81 1.46 -5.18 9.38
C GLN A 81 2.73 -4.52 8.83
N ALA A 82 2.70 -4.05 7.58
CA ALA A 82 3.84 -3.32 7.01
C ALA A 82 4.08 -1.96 7.68
N VAL A 83 3.01 -1.24 8.06
CA VAL A 83 3.13 0.00 8.84
C VAL A 83 3.76 -0.27 10.20
N GLN A 84 3.37 -1.35 10.89
CA GLN A 84 3.96 -1.73 12.17
C GLN A 84 5.45 -2.07 12.02
N ALA A 85 5.84 -2.79 10.97
CA ALA A 85 7.25 -3.07 10.69
C ALA A 85 8.05 -1.78 10.44
N GLU A 86 7.47 -0.80 9.74
CA GLU A 86 8.13 0.50 9.52
C GLU A 86 8.19 1.35 10.80
N LEU A 87 7.17 1.32 11.67
CA LEU A 87 7.21 1.95 12.98
C LEU A 87 8.37 1.41 13.82
N VAL A 88 8.52 0.09 13.86
CA VAL A 88 9.64 -0.58 14.53
C VAL A 88 10.97 -0.11 13.94
N ARG A 89 11.09 -0.02 12.61
CA ARG A 89 12.30 0.49 11.96
C ARG A 89 12.63 1.94 12.35
N ILE A 90 11.62 2.82 12.43
CA ILE A 90 11.79 4.23 12.85
C ILE A 90 12.30 4.28 14.29
N THR A 91 11.68 3.55 15.22
CA THR A 91 12.08 3.58 16.63
C THR A 91 13.50 3.04 16.85
N TYR A 92 13.91 2.02 16.10
CA TYR A 92 15.31 1.54 16.13
C TYR A 92 16.30 2.56 15.55
N PHE A 93 15.94 3.24 14.46
CA PHE A 93 16.80 4.27 13.86
C PHE A 93 17.01 5.47 14.81
N ASP A 94 15.93 5.96 15.43
CA ASP A 94 15.99 7.07 16.39
C ASP A 94 16.84 6.72 17.60
N ARG A 95 16.75 5.47 18.11
CA ARG A 95 17.55 5.00 19.25
C ARG A 95 19.04 4.94 18.93
N ASN A 96 19.42 4.57 17.71
CA ASN A 96 20.82 4.44 17.31
C ASN A 96 21.48 5.81 17.06
N ASN A 97 20.70 6.83 16.66
CA ASN A 97 21.19 8.21 16.50
C ASN A 97 21.29 8.97 17.83
N GLY A 98 20.51 8.62 18.85
CA GLY A 98 20.53 9.28 20.15
C GLY A 98 21.65 8.84 21.12
N GLY A 99 22.44 7.83 20.76
CA GLY A 99 23.53 7.28 21.58
C GLY A 99 24.94 7.81 21.24
N ALA A 100 25.04 8.78 20.33
CA ALA A 100 26.31 9.35 19.85
C ALA A 100 26.36 10.87 20.07
N ALA A 101 26.10 11.32 21.32
CA ALA A 101 26.28 12.71 21.75
C ALA A 101 26.89 12.75 23.16
#